data_AF-A0A166BJS7-F1
#
_entry.id   AF-A0A166BJS7-F1
#
_cell.length_a   1.000
_cell.length_b   1.000
_cell.length_c   1.000
_cell.angle_alpha   90.00
_cell.angle_beta   90.00
_cell.angle_gamma   90.00
#
_symmetry.space_group_name_H-M   'P 1'
#
loop_
_entity.id
_entity.type
_entity.pdbx_description
1 polymer ?
#
loop_
_entity_poly.entity_id
_entity_poly.type
_entity_poly.pdbx_seq_one_letter_code
_entity_poly.pdbx_strand_id
1 'polypeptide(L)'
;MRQDLKDLQHLSLSRRLEEISTKRRILVLQLAELDAQGKAVQQELHNLDSPISILPSDILAMIFEAGALLEASAEFHFGSLASHVSQSWREIALATPRLWNKIEYTKPAEVFNTTHTQRKLEGGLPLFFQGPSRRR
;
A
#
# COMPACT_ATOMS: atom_id res chain seq x y z
N MET A 1 -45.47 -12.54 38.44
CA MET A 1 -45.06 -11.16 38.77
C MET A 1 -43.55 -11.03 39.09
N ARG A 2 -42.93 -11.87 39.95
CA ARG A 2 -41.46 -11.79 40.22
C ARG A 2 -40.55 -12.12 39.04
N GLN A 3 -41.00 -12.97 38.11
CA GLN A 3 -40.19 -13.40 36.97
C GLN A 3 -40.03 -12.26 35.95
N ASP A 4 -41.13 -11.59 35.63
CA ASP A 4 -41.20 -10.43 34.73
C ASP A 4 -40.27 -9.27 35.16
N LEU A 5 -40.15 -9.03 36.47
CA LEU A 5 -39.22 -8.02 37.01
C LEU A 5 -37.75 -8.36 36.75
N LYS A 6 -37.38 -9.65 36.80
CA LYS A 6 -36.01 -10.09 36.52
C LYS A 6 -35.67 -9.95 35.04
N ASP A 7 -36.63 -10.25 34.18
CA ASP A 7 -36.47 -10.14 32.73
C ASP A 7 -36.30 -8.67 32.31
N LEU A 8 -37.08 -7.76 32.90
CA LEU A 8 -36.92 -6.31 32.70
C LEU A 8 -35.55 -5.80 33.18
N GLN A 9 -35.07 -6.26 34.34
CA GLN A 9 -33.74 -5.89 34.84
C GLN A 9 -32.63 -6.42 33.92
N HIS A 10 -32.75 -7.67 33.46
CA HIS A 10 -31.79 -8.27 32.54
C HIS A 10 -31.71 -7.50 31.21
N LEU A 11 -32.86 -7.09 30.66
CA LEU A 11 -32.93 -6.27 29.45
C LEU A 11 -32.30 -4.88 29.67
N SER A 12 -32.57 -4.23 30.80
CA SER A 12 -31.98 -2.93 31.12
C SER A 12 -30.46 -3.00 31.26
N LEU A 13 -29.94 -4.03 31.92
CA LEU A 13 -28.50 -4.21 32.09
C LEU A 13 -27.81 -4.57 30.77
N SER A 14 -28.43 -5.44 29.96
CA SER A 14 -27.93 -5.77 28.63
C SER A 14 -27.82 -4.53 27.74
N ARG A 15 -28.84 -3.65 27.75
CA ARG A 15 -28.80 -2.38 27.02
C ARG A 15 -27.65 -1.48 27.48
N ARG A 16 -27.48 -1.31 28.79
CA ARG A 16 -26.39 -0.49 29.35
C ARG A 16 -25.02 -1.06 29.00
N LEU A 17 -24.88 -2.39 28.99
CA LEU A 17 -23.64 -3.05 28.58
C LEU A 17 -23.33 -2.76 27.12
N GLU A 18 -24.33 -2.78 26.24
CA GLU A 18 -24.17 -2.46 24.82
C GLU A 18 -23.84 -0.97 24.58
N GLU A 19 -24.45 -0.07 25.34
CA GLU A 19 -24.06 1.35 25.31
C GLU A 19 -22.60 1.55 25.75
N ILE A 20 -22.13 0.78 26.73
CA ILE A 20 -20.73 0.85 27.17
C ILE A 20 -19.80 0.24 26.12
N SER A 21 -20.17 -0.88 25.50
CA SER A 21 -19.36 -1.56 24.48
C SER A 21 -19.16 -0.68 23.24
N THR A 22 -20.23 -0.02 22.78
CA THR A 22 -20.21 0.91 21.64
C THR A 22 -19.37 2.14 21.95
N LYS A 23 -19.58 2.79 23.11
CA LYS A 23 -18.75 3.92 23.55
C LYS A 23 -17.28 3.55 23.64
N ARG A 24 -16.95 2.38 24.22
CA ARG A 24 -15.58 1.88 24.28
C ARG A 24 -14.98 1.72 22.89
N ARG A 25 -15.72 1.13 21.95
CA ARG A 25 -15.25 0.93 20.58
C ARG A 25 -14.95 2.27 19.90
N ILE A 26 -15.80 3.27 20.07
CA ILE A 26 -15.57 4.62 19.53
C ILE A 26 -14.31 5.24 20.15
N LEU A 27 -14.18 5.21 21.47
CA LEU A 27 -13.01 5.78 22.16
C LEU A 27 -11.71 5.10 21.73
N VAL A 28 -11.71 3.78 21.52
CA VAL A 28 -10.55 3.05 21.01
C VAL A 28 -10.17 3.51 19.60
N LEU A 29 -11.15 3.77 18.72
CA LEU A 29 -10.88 4.30 17.38
C LEU A 29 -10.30 5.72 17.45
N GLN A 30 -10.86 6.57 18.31
CA GLN A 30 -10.35 7.93 18.52
C GLN A 30 -8.93 7.92 19.08
N LEU A 31 -8.61 7.01 20.00
CA LEU A 31 -7.27 6.86 20.54
C LEU A 31 -6.28 6.42 19.44
N ALA A 32 -6.66 5.44 18.62
CA ALA A 32 -5.81 4.98 17.52
C ALA A 32 -5.50 6.09 16.51
N GLU A 33 -6.48 6.96 16.23
CA GLU A 33 -6.28 8.14 15.38
C GLU A 33 -5.32 9.14 16.01
N LEU A 34 -5.52 9.48 17.29
CA LEU A 34 -4.61 10.39 18.01
C LEU A 34 -3.19 9.83 18.12
N ASP A 35 -3.03 8.52 18.32
CA ASP A 35 -1.72 7.85 18.32
C ASP A 35 -1.05 7.92 16.95
N ALA A 36 -1.81 7.77 15.87
CA ALA A 36 -1.30 7.91 14.51
C ALA A 36 -0.84 9.35 14.23
N GLN A 37 -1.63 10.35 14.64
CA GLN A 37 -1.26 11.76 14.54
C GLN A 37 -0.02 12.09 15.37
N GLY A 38 0.07 11.59 16.61
CA GLY A 38 1.24 11.79 17.47
C GLY A 38 2.52 11.23 16.84
N LYS A 39 2.45 10.02 16.27
CA LYS A 39 3.57 9.42 15.53
C LYS A 39 3.97 10.22 14.30
N ALA A 40 3.00 10.73 13.54
CA ALA A 40 3.28 11.54 12.36
C ALA A 40 4.04 12.84 12.72
N VAL A 41 3.57 13.57 13.74
CA VAL A 41 4.23 14.78 14.23
C VAL A 41 5.62 14.48 14.78
N GLN A 42 5.78 13.39 15.54
CA GLN A 42 7.08 12.97 16.04
C GLN A 42 8.06 12.69 14.89
N GLN A 43 7.61 12.00 13.83
CA GLN A 43 8.42 11.73 12.65
C GLN A 43 8.85 13.03 11.95
N GLU A 44 7.98 14.02 11.86
CA GLU A 44 8.30 15.33 11.29
C GLU A 44 9.37 16.07 12.10
N LEU A 45 9.27 16.06 13.43
CA LEU A 45 10.31 16.64 14.30
C LEU A 45 11.67 15.97 14.08
N HIS A 46 11.70 14.62 14.04
CA HIS A 46 12.94 13.89 13.74
C HIS A 46 13.52 14.24 12.37
N ASN A 47 12.67 14.47 11.37
CA ASN A 47 13.12 14.88 10.05
C ASN A 47 13.68 16.31 10.04
N LEU A 48 13.12 17.23 10.85
CA LEU A 48 13.64 18.59 10.99
C LEU A 48 15.00 18.61 11.69
N ASP A 49 15.22 17.73 12.67
CA ASP A 49 16.51 17.58 13.35
C ASP A 49 17.57 16.89 12.48
N SER A 50 17.18 16.31 11.33
CA SER A 50 18.11 15.68 10.40
C SER A 50 19.02 16.73 9.76
N PRO A 51 20.34 16.49 9.65
CA PRO A 51 21.25 17.40 8.94
C PRO A 51 20.86 17.68 7.48
N ILE A 52 20.03 16.85 6.86
CA ILE A 52 19.54 17.07 5.50
C ILE A 52 18.48 18.18 5.44
N SER A 53 17.79 18.50 6.54
CA SER A 53 16.76 19.55 6.58
C SER A 53 17.32 20.95 6.33
N ILE A 54 18.63 21.15 6.52
CA ILE A 54 19.31 22.44 6.30
C ILE A 54 19.58 22.72 4.81
N LEU A 55 19.44 21.70 3.95
CA LEU A 55 19.74 21.84 2.53
C LEU A 55 18.67 22.69 1.84
N PRO A 56 19.07 23.65 0.98
CA PRO A 56 18.12 24.36 0.13
C PRO A 56 17.34 23.40 -0.78
N SER A 57 16.10 23.77 -1.12
CA SER A 57 15.21 23.00 -2.00
C SER A 57 15.87 22.63 -3.32
N ASP A 58 16.65 23.54 -3.90
CA ASP A 58 17.31 23.32 -5.20
C ASP A 58 18.40 22.26 -5.11
N ILE A 59 19.13 22.20 -3.98
CA ILE A 59 20.13 21.18 -3.73
C ILE A 59 19.46 19.82 -3.54
N LEU A 60 18.35 19.78 -2.80
CA LEU A 60 17.55 18.56 -2.64
C LEU A 60 16.99 18.07 -3.97
N ALA A 61 16.48 18.95 -4.83
CA ALA A 61 16.02 18.60 -6.16
C ALA A 61 17.14 17.98 -7.02
N MET A 62 18.34 18.58 -7.01
CA MET A 62 19.50 18.00 -7.72
C MET A 62 19.91 16.63 -7.18
N ILE A 63 19.86 16.43 -5.86
CA ILE A 63 20.11 15.13 -5.24
C ILE A 63 19.07 14.11 -5.69
N PHE A 64 17.78 14.50 -5.72
CA PHE A 64 16.72 13.61 -6.15
C PHE A 64 16.90 13.20 -7.61
N GLU A 65 17.24 14.15 -8.49
CA GLU A 65 17.48 13.87 -9.91
C GLU A 65 18.66 12.91 -10.10
N ALA A 66 19.74 13.12 -9.35
CA ALA A 66 20.87 12.19 -9.35
C ALA A 66 20.42 10.80 -8.86
N GLY A 67 19.65 10.71 -7.77
CA GLY A 67 19.12 9.45 -7.25
C GLY A 67 18.25 8.71 -8.25
N ALA A 68 17.37 9.41 -8.97
CA ALA A 68 16.52 8.84 -10.01
C ALA A 68 17.34 8.30 -11.20
N LEU A 69 18.49 8.91 -11.53
CA LEU A 69 19.40 8.39 -12.56
C LEU A 69 20.11 7.08 -12.14
N LEU A 70 20.29 6.87 -10.84
CA LEU A 70 20.91 5.65 -10.28
C LEU A 70 19.91 4.51 -10.07
N GLU A 71 18.61 4.75 -10.33
CA GLU A 71 17.56 3.74 -10.19
C GLU A 71 17.76 2.57 -11.17
N ALA A 72 18.33 1.48 -10.67
CA ALA A 72 18.66 0.29 -11.45
C ALA A 72 17.51 -0.74 -11.52
N SER A 73 16.49 -0.61 -10.65
CA SER A 73 15.40 -1.58 -10.47
C SER A 73 14.05 -0.89 -10.64
N ALA A 74 13.17 -1.52 -11.42
CA ALA A 74 11.82 -1.06 -11.72
C ALA A 74 10.79 -1.34 -10.61
N GLU A 75 11.24 -1.87 -9.46
CA GLU A 75 10.31 -2.32 -8.42
C GLU A 75 9.64 -1.14 -7.69
N PHE A 76 10.38 -0.04 -7.49
CA PHE A 76 9.86 1.16 -6.83
C PHE A 76 10.45 2.43 -7.43
N HIS A 77 9.59 3.28 -8.00
CA HIS A 77 9.98 4.59 -8.54
C HIS A 77 10.57 5.53 -7.46
N PHE A 78 11.78 6.03 -7.68
CA PHE A 78 12.57 6.80 -6.73
C PHE A 78 11.84 8.07 -6.30
N GLY A 79 11.19 8.77 -7.25
CA GLY A 79 10.38 9.95 -6.94
C GLY A 79 9.25 9.64 -5.95
N SER A 80 8.69 8.43 -6.00
CA SER A 80 7.66 7.98 -5.06
C SER A 80 8.26 7.68 -3.69
N LEU A 81 9.47 7.12 -3.61
CA LEU A 81 10.16 6.89 -2.34
C LEU A 81 10.52 8.22 -1.65
N ALA A 82 11.12 9.15 -2.40
CA ALA A 82 11.49 10.47 -1.88
C ALA A 82 10.27 11.25 -1.35
N SER A 83 9.12 11.15 -2.03
CA SER A 83 7.86 11.82 -1.64
C SER A 83 7.22 11.29 -0.35
N HIS A 84 7.69 10.16 0.18
CA HIS A 84 7.17 9.55 1.42
C HIS A 84 8.04 9.84 2.65
N VAL A 85 9.18 10.54 2.50
CA VAL A 85 10.07 10.83 3.63
C VAL A 85 9.48 11.91 4.56
N SER A 86 9.01 13.01 4.01
CA SER A 86 8.41 14.14 4.75
C SER A 86 7.51 14.98 3.84
N GLN A 87 6.72 15.88 4.42
CA GLN A 87 5.93 16.84 3.64
C GLN A 87 6.82 17.75 2.78
N SER A 88 7.94 18.25 3.33
CA SER A 88 8.89 19.09 2.59
C SER A 88 9.51 18.34 1.39
N TRP A 89 9.91 17.08 1.59
CA TRP A 89 10.45 16.27 0.49
C TRP A 89 9.41 15.99 -0.58
N ARG A 90 8.15 15.77 -0.18
CA ARG A 90 7.04 15.61 -1.12
C ARG A 90 6.83 16.84 -1.97
N GLU A 91 6.82 18.03 -1.37
CA GLU A 91 6.66 19.29 -2.10
C GLU A 91 7.77 19.46 -3.14
N ILE A 92 9.04 19.22 -2.76
CA ILE A 92 10.18 19.31 -3.68
C ILE A 92 10.12 18.23 -4.77
N ALA A 93 9.81 16.98 -4.41
CA ALA A 93 9.76 15.88 -5.37
C ALA A 93 8.64 16.07 -6.40
N LEU A 94 7.45 16.53 -5.99
CA LEU A 94 6.36 16.85 -6.90
C LEU A 94 6.68 18.09 -7.76
N ALA A 95 7.42 19.06 -7.21
CA ALA A 95 7.87 20.24 -7.93
C ALA A 95 9.08 19.99 -8.86
N THR A 96 9.61 18.76 -8.90
CA THR A 96 10.77 18.38 -9.75
C THR A 96 10.29 17.45 -10.87
N PRO A 97 9.87 17.97 -12.05
CA PRO A 97 9.29 17.16 -13.12
C PRO A 97 10.23 16.08 -13.66
N ARG A 98 11.55 16.31 -13.58
CA ARG A 98 12.57 15.37 -14.07
C ARG A 98 12.51 14.03 -13.35
N LEU A 99 11.99 13.98 -12.12
CA LEU A 99 11.77 12.75 -11.38
C LEU A 99 10.66 11.89 -11.96
N TRP A 100 9.70 12.47 -12.68
CA TRP A 100 8.49 11.78 -13.15
C TRP A 100 8.51 11.49 -14.65
N ASN A 101 9.66 11.69 -15.30
CA ASN A 101 9.83 11.45 -16.74
C ASN A 101 9.73 9.96 -17.14
N LYS A 102 9.83 9.05 -16.17
CA LYS A 102 9.80 7.60 -16.39
C LYS A 102 8.73 6.97 -15.50
N ILE A 103 7.55 6.71 -16.06
CA ILE A 103 6.46 6.05 -15.34
C ILE A 103 6.47 4.56 -15.73
N GLU A 104 6.87 3.71 -14.79
CA GLU A 104 6.84 2.26 -14.96
C GLU A 104 5.56 1.69 -14.36
N TYR A 105 4.81 0.96 -15.18
CA TYR A 105 3.63 0.23 -14.75
C TYR A 105 3.97 -1.25 -14.66
N THR A 106 4.11 -1.76 -13.43
CA THR A 106 4.18 -3.20 -13.19
C THR A 106 2.80 -3.80 -13.42
N LYS A 107 2.63 -4.55 -14.51
CA LYS A 107 1.44 -5.38 -14.69
C LYS A 107 1.38 -6.38 -13.52
N PRO A 108 0.26 -6.48 -12.79
CA PRO A 108 0.06 -7.57 -11.85
C PRO A 108 0.26 -8.88 -12.62
N ALA A 109 1.09 -9.78 -12.10
CA ALA A 109 1.28 -11.08 -12.72
C ALA A 109 -0.09 -11.77 -12.79
N GLU A 110 -0.62 -11.91 -14.02
CA GLU A 110 -1.80 -12.74 -14.26
C GLU A 110 -1.42 -14.14 -13.81
N VAL A 111 -1.95 -14.56 -12.66
CA VAL A 111 -1.82 -15.93 -12.18
C VAL A 111 -2.67 -16.77 -13.14
N PHE A 112 -2.09 -17.15 -14.27
CA PHE A 112 -2.65 -18.18 -15.12
C PHE A 112 -2.60 -19.48 -14.33
N ASN A 113 -3.69 -19.77 -13.63
CA ASN A 113 -3.98 -21.08 -13.06
C ASN A 113 -4.13 -22.08 -14.22
N THR A 114 -3.01 -22.43 -14.86
CA THR A 114 -2.98 -23.43 -15.91
C THR A 114 -3.08 -24.78 -15.22
N THR A 115 -4.30 -25.11 -14.80
CA THR A 115 -4.70 -26.46 -14.43
C THR A 115 -4.58 -27.29 -15.70
N HIS A 116 -3.39 -27.84 -15.95
CA HIS A 116 -3.16 -28.76 -17.04
C HIS A 116 -3.84 -30.08 -16.66
N THR A 117 -5.16 -30.16 -16.88
CA THR A 117 -5.89 -31.42 -16.85
C THR A 117 -5.43 -32.25 -18.05
N GLN A 118 -4.40 -33.07 -17.87
CA GLN A 118 -4.16 -34.21 -18.73
C GLN A 118 -5.33 -35.18 -18.58
N ARG A 119 -6.34 -35.03 -19.44
CA ARG A 119 -7.27 -36.12 -19.72
C ARG A 119 -6.54 -37.14 -20.57
N LYS A 120 -6.05 -38.19 -19.90
CA LYS A 120 -5.71 -39.47 -20.48
C LYS A 120 -6.95 -39.98 -21.23
N LEU A 121 -6.94 -39.86 -22.56
CA LEU A 121 -7.81 -40.65 -23.43
C LEU A 121 -6.94 -41.72 -24.06
N GLU A 122 -7.33 -42.95 -23.79
CA GLU A 122 -6.68 -44.14 -24.28
C GLU A 122 -6.88 -44.29 -25.79
N GLY A 123 -5.84 -44.78 -26.46
CA GLY A 123 -5.92 -45.32 -27.83
C GLY A 123 -5.77 -44.31 -28.97
N GLY A 124 -4.68 -44.43 -29.72
CA GLY A 124 -4.54 -43.85 -31.07
C GLY A 124 -3.25 -43.05 -31.29
N LEU A 125 -2.51 -43.43 -32.34
CA LEU A 125 -1.18 -42.96 -32.73
C LEU A 125 -1.02 -41.43 -32.87
N PRO A 126 0.22 -40.89 -32.73
CA PRO A 126 0.50 -39.49 -33.02
C PRO A 126 0.48 -39.24 -34.53
N LEU A 127 -0.52 -38.49 -35.00
CA LEU A 127 -0.55 -37.95 -36.35
C LEU A 127 0.44 -36.77 -36.43
N PHE A 128 1.50 -36.99 -37.20
CA PHE A 128 2.29 -35.96 -37.85
C PHE A 128 1.37 -34.90 -38.49
N PHE A 129 1.66 -33.62 -38.26
CA PHE A 129 1.23 -32.56 -39.18
C PHE A 129 2.47 -31.83 -39.70
N GLN A 130 2.62 -31.93 -41.03
CA GLN A 130 3.75 -31.53 -41.84
C GLN A 130 3.45 -30.18 -42.51
N GLY A 131 4.28 -29.17 -42.25
CA GLY A 131 4.53 -28.00 -43.12
C GLY A 131 3.36 -27.02 -43.35
N PRO A 132 3.59 -25.86 -44.03
CA PRO A 132 4.61 -25.67 -45.05
C PRO A 132 5.60 -24.49 -44.86
N SER A 133 6.68 -24.65 -45.60
CA SER A 133 7.78 -23.74 -45.93
C SER A 133 7.34 -22.41 -46.56
N ARG A 134 8.01 -21.29 -46.20
CA ARG A 134 8.27 -20.16 -47.12
C ARG A 134 9.42 -19.26 -46.65
N ARG A 135 10.53 -19.33 -47.41
CA ARG A 135 11.47 -18.27 -47.89
C ARG A 135 11.66 -17.04 -46.97
N ARG A 136 12.86 -16.62 -46.62
CA ARG A 136 14.09 -16.44 -47.40
C ARG A 136 15.30 -16.43 -46.47
#